data_AF-A0A9D7EIX9-F1
#
_entry.id   AF-A0A9D7EIX9-F1
#
_cell.length_a   1.000
_cell.length_b   1.000
_cell.length_c   1.000
_cell.angle_alpha   90.00
_cell.angle_beta   90.00
_cell.angle_gamma   90.00
#
_symmetry.space_group_name_H-M   'P 1'
#
loop_
_entity.id
_entity.type
_entity.pdbx_description
1 polymer ?
#
loop_
_entity_poly.entity_id
_entity_poly.type
_entity_poly.pdbx_seq_one_letter_code
_entity_poly.pdbx_strand_id
1 'polypeptide(L)'
;MNAADIPNQTLADVYQAIAERRGASPATLDKQSVNEAEFMAALAYVLGVPIIETEDLTDALLSDCRPLAAELETDALRDYQIVPLARRGETLVVISSCPWDPITAEVLLGYFQPCSQVKFVLASPACLRELLNRVKPAEQKDTVSAGYVLKPSPAKAAIPLSSTSIPTLRGHADATPIVMPPGTKSADLPKATAPLAPGNAPQKANEPLLTPEDVTRLMNVLAGEIHRLLQQKSQRSL
;
A
#
# COMPACT_ATOMS: atom_id res chain seq x y z
N MET A 1 -13.68 -15.90 3.26
CA MET A 1 -12.54 -15.43 2.44
C MET A 1 -12.90 -15.62 0.96
N ASN A 2 -12.83 -14.58 0.12
CA ASN A 2 -13.11 -14.73 -1.32
C ASN A 2 -11.82 -15.15 -2.05
N ALA A 3 -11.67 -16.44 -2.32
CA ALA A 3 -10.57 -16.96 -3.13
C ALA A 3 -10.76 -16.69 -4.65
N ALA A 4 -11.80 -15.94 -5.03
CA ALA A 4 -12.15 -15.64 -6.43
C ALA A 4 -11.18 -14.66 -7.11
N ASP A 5 -10.54 -13.79 -6.32
CA ASP A 5 -9.70 -12.69 -6.80
C ASP A 5 -8.19 -13.01 -6.74
N ILE A 6 -7.82 -14.21 -6.30
CA ILE A 6 -6.43 -14.70 -6.26
C ILE A 6 -6.07 -15.33 -7.62
N PRO A 7 -4.93 -15.00 -8.25
CA PRO A 7 -4.51 -15.64 -9.50
C PRO A 7 -4.45 -17.16 -9.37
N ASN A 8 -5.06 -17.89 -10.33
CA ASN A 8 -5.20 -19.35 -10.29
C ASN A 8 -3.87 -20.10 -10.09
N GLN A 9 -2.77 -19.57 -10.64
CA GLN A 9 -1.43 -20.13 -10.45
C GLN A 9 -0.98 -20.01 -8.97
N THR A 10 -0.96 -18.79 -8.43
CA THR A 10 -0.67 -18.53 -7.00
C THR A 10 -1.55 -19.38 -6.07
N LEU A 11 -2.84 -19.52 -6.39
CA LEU A 11 -3.77 -20.35 -5.62
C LEU A 11 -3.43 -21.84 -5.70
N ALA A 12 -2.97 -22.35 -6.86
CA ALA A 12 -2.48 -23.72 -6.98
C ALA A 12 -1.18 -23.93 -6.18
N ASP A 13 -0.23 -23.00 -6.28
CA ASP A 13 1.05 -23.04 -5.56
C ASP A 13 0.86 -22.95 -4.03
N VAL A 14 -0.17 -22.25 -3.56
CA VAL A 14 -0.57 -22.24 -2.14
C VAL A 14 -1.08 -23.61 -1.68
N TYR A 15 -1.98 -24.25 -2.44
CA TYR A 15 -2.44 -25.60 -2.09
C TYR A 15 -1.33 -26.66 -2.22
N GLN A 16 -0.37 -26.46 -3.13
CA GLN A 16 0.86 -27.26 -3.21
C GLN A 16 1.67 -27.14 -1.91
N ALA A 17 2.02 -25.90 -1.51
CA ALA A 17 2.80 -25.65 -0.29
C ALA A 17 2.11 -26.16 0.99
N ILE A 18 0.77 -26.08 1.08
CA ILE A 18 0.00 -26.64 2.21
C ILE A 18 0.05 -28.17 2.20
N ALA A 19 -0.13 -28.80 1.03
CA ALA A 19 -0.06 -30.25 0.91
C ALA A 19 1.33 -30.79 1.29
N GLU A 20 2.39 -30.15 0.81
CA GLU A 20 3.79 -30.48 1.16
C GLU A 20 4.04 -30.36 2.67
N ARG A 21 3.63 -29.24 3.30
CA ARG A 21 3.73 -29.05 4.77
C ARG A 21 2.96 -30.11 5.56
N ARG A 22 1.86 -30.63 5.01
CA ARG A 22 1.04 -31.72 5.58
C ARG A 22 1.53 -33.13 5.20
N GLY A 23 2.60 -33.27 4.40
CA GLY A 23 3.09 -34.56 3.90
C GLY A 23 2.14 -35.29 2.94
N ALA A 24 1.24 -34.56 2.29
CA ALA A 24 0.17 -35.08 1.42
C ALA A 24 0.38 -34.64 -0.04
N SER A 25 -0.36 -35.27 -0.98
CA SER A 25 -0.45 -34.74 -2.34
C SER A 25 -1.47 -33.59 -2.44
N PRO A 26 -1.28 -32.60 -3.34
CA PRO A 26 -2.26 -31.52 -3.54
C PRO A 26 -3.61 -32.03 -4.05
N ALA A 27 -3.62 -33.14 -4.81
CA ALA A 27 -4.84 -33.79 -5.30
C ALA A 27 -5.64 -34.49 -4.19
N THR A 28 -5.00 -34.82 -3.07
CA THR A 28 -5.63 -35.43 -1.88
C THR A 28 -5.89 -34.44 -0.75
N LEU A 29 -5.52 -33.17 -0.91
CA LEU A 29 -5.73 -32.15 0.11
C LEU A 29 -7.21 -31.74 0.13
N ASP A 30 -7.93 -32.09 1.20
CA ASP A 30 -9.24 -31.50 1.45
C ASP A 30 -9.09 -30.00 1.74
N LYS A 31 -9.52 -29.19 0.77
CA LYS A 31 -9.48 -27.72 0.84
C LYS A 31 -10.44 -27.14 1.89
N GLN A 32 -11.43 -27.90 2.35
CA GLN A 32 -12.31 -27.46 3.45
C GLN A 32 -11.66 -27.63 4.83
N SER A 33 -10.70 -28.55 4.97
CA SER A 33 -9.88 -28.71 6.18
C SER A 33 -8.75 -27.68 6.36
N VAL A 34 -8.58 -26.75 5.41
CA VAL A 34 -7.57 -25.68 5.48
C VAL A 34 -8.15 -24.48 6.19
N ASN A 35 -7.50 -24.02 7.26
CA ASN A 35 -7.94 -22.84 8.01
C ASN A 35 -7.33 -21.53 7.44
N GLU A 36 -7.90 -20.38 7.79
CA GLU A 36 -7.48 -19.08 7.23
C GLU A 36 -6.03 -18.73 7.57
N ALA A 37 -5.55 -19.01 8.78
CA ALA A 37 -4.16 -18.73 9.17
C ALA A 37 -3.14 -19.59 8.38
N GLU A 38 -3.42 -20.89 8.24
CA GLU A 38 -2.59 -21.80 7.43
C GLU A 38 -2.57 -21.39 5.95
N PHE A 39 -3.73 -21.02 5.40
CA PHE A 39 -3.83 -20.52 4.03
C PHE A 39 -3.05 -19.21 3.85
N MET A 40 -3.19 -18.26 4.78
CA MET A 40 -2.49 -16.98 4.77
C MET A 40 -0.97 -17.13 4.91
N ALA A 41 -0.50 -18.01 5.80
CA ALA A 41 0.92 -18.33 5.99
C ALA A 41 1.52 -19.16 4.83
N ALA A 42 0.69 -19.78 4.00
CA ALA A 42 1.12 -20.39 2.73
C ALA A 42 1.13 -19.34 1.59
N LEU A 43 0.13 -18.46 1.54
CA LEU A 43 0.03 -17.36 0.58
C LEU A 43 1.18 -16.35 0.74
N ALA A 44 1.51 -15.95 1.96
CA ALA A 44 2.68 -15.11 2.28
C ALA A 44 3.99 -15.74 1.76
N TYR A 45 4.16 -17.05 2.00
CA TYR A 45 5.33 -17.82 1.58
C TYR A 45 5.45 -17.92 0.05
N VAL A 46 4.36 -18.25 -0.66
CA VAL A 46 4.34 -18.34 -2.14
C VAL A 46 4.59 -16.98 -2.79
N LEU A 47 4.08 -15.90 -2.20
CA LEU A 47 4.30 -14.53 -2.69
C LEU A 47 5.66 -13.94 -2.27
N GLY A 48 6.40 -14.59 -1.36
CA GLY A 48 7.67 -14.08 -0.83
C GLY A 48 7.53 -12.81 0.03
N VAL A 49 6.35 -12.54 0.59
CA VAL A 49 6.04 -11.33 1.37
C VAL A 49 5.92 -11.63 2.87
N PRO A 50 6.26 -10.68 3.77
CA PRO A 50 5.91 -10.80 5.17
C PRO A 50 4.40 -10.77 5.38
N ILE A 51 3.95 -11.37 6.48
CA ILE A 51 2.56 -11.34 6.96
C ILE A 51 2.44 -10.46 8.21
N ILE A 52 1.26 -9.88 8.42
CA ILE A 52 0.80 -9.25 9.67
C ILE A 52 -0.49 -9.96 10.09
N GLU A 53 -0.53 -10.42 11.33
CA GLU A 53 -1.68 -11.08 11.95
C GLU A 53 -2.37 -10.14 12.97
N THR A 54 -3.53 -10.52 13.53
CA THR A 54 -4.33 -9.61 14.38
C THR A 54 -3.62 -9.26 15.69
N GLU A 55 -2.78 -10.16 16.19
CA GLU A 55 -1.87 -9.98 17.33
C GLU A 55 -0.79 -8.91 17.09
N ASP A 56 -0.38 -8.66 15.85
CA ASP A 56 0.64 -7.64 15.52
C ASP A 56 0.08 -6.21 15.55
N LEU A 57 -1.24 -6.03 15.65
CA LEU A 57 -1.97 -4.73 15.60
C LEU A 57 -1.81 -3.87 16.87
N THR A 58 -0.56 -3.71 17.29
CA THR A 58 -0.11 -2.93 18.44
C THR A 58 -0.22 -1.42 18.22
N ASP A 59 -0.29 -0.64 19.31
CA ASP A 59 -0.29 0.84 19.24
C ASP A 59 0.95 1.42 18.55
N ALA A 60 2.09 0.72 18.57
CA ALA A 60 3.29 1.10 17.83
C ALA A 60 3.06 1.00 16.31
N LEU A 61 2.56 -0.15 15.82
CA LEU A 61 2.22 -0.32 14.41
C LEU A 61 1.16 0.70 13.95
N LEU A 62 0.15 0.96 14.79
CA LEU A 62 -0.87 1.97 14.52
C LEU A 62 -0.29 3.39 14.48
N SER A 63 0.72 3.69 15.30
CA SER A 63 1.43 4.97 15.27
C SER A 63 2.27 5.15 14.01
N ASP A 64 2.91 4.09 13.51
CA ASP A 64 3.71 4.12 12.28
C ASP A 64 2.83 4.28 11.02
N CYS A 65 1.67 3.61 10.97
CA CYS A 65 0.74 3.72 9.84
C CYS A 65 0.07 5.11 9.73
N ARG A 66 -0.25 5.75 10.86
CA ARG A 66 -1.11 6.97 10.89
C ARG A 66 -0.62 8.15 10.04
N PRO A 67 0.67 8.54 10.02
CA PRO A 67 1.14 9.66 9.20
C PRO A 67 0.90 9.44 7.70
N LEU A 68 1.31 8.29 7.17
CA LEU A 68 1.17 7.98 5.74
C LEU A 68 -0.29 7.67 5.38
N ALA A 69 -1.08 7.11 6.29
CA ALA A 69 -2.53 6.98 6.11
C ALA A 69 -3.27 8.32 6.11
N ALA A 70 -2.71 9.39 6.69
CA ALA A 70 -3.26 10.74 6.63
C ALA A 70 -2.84 11.52 5.36
N GLU A 71 -1.78 11.08 4.66
CA GLU A 71 -1.45 11.57 3.31
C GLU A 71 -2.40 11.00 2.24
N LEU A 72 -3.12 9.91 2.54
CA LEU A 72 -4.11 9.29 1.64
C LEU A 72 -5.54 9.67 2.03
N GLU A 73 -6.41 9.86 1.05
CA GLU A 73 -7.83 10.08 1.33
C GLU A 73 -8.48 8.84 1.96
N THR A 74 -9.37 9.06 2.93
CA THR A 74 -9.97 7.98 3.74
C THR A 74 -10.80 6.99 2.91
N ASP A 75 -11.33 7.41 1.76
CA ASP A 75 -12.02 6.51 0.83
C ASP A 75 -11.04 5.73 -0.05
N ALA A 76 -9.90 6.29 -0.45
CA ALA A 76 -8.84 5.53 -1.13
C ALA A 76 -8.28 4.39 -0.25
N LEU A 77 -8.10 4.61 1.05
CA LEU A 77 -7.73 3.54 2.01
C LEU A 77 -8.76 2.39 2.04
N ARG A 78 -10.05 2.72 1.90
CA ARG A 78 -11.17 1.77 1.90
C ARG A 78 -11.28 1.03 0.58
N ASP A 79 -11.28 1.75 -0.54
CA ASP A 79 -11.62 1.22 -1.86
C ASP A 79 -10.54 0.29 -2.39
N TYR A 80 -9.27 0.67 -2.23
CA TYR A 80 -8.11 -0.16 -2.60
C TYR A 80 -7.70 -1.18 -1.52
N GLN A 81 -8.36 -1.15 -0.34
CA GLN A 81 -8.06 -2.03 0.80
C GLN A 81 -6.54 -2.08 1.11
N ILE A 82 -6.04 -0.94 1.59
CA ILE A 82 -4.62 -0.71 1.85
C ILE A 82 -4.40 0.15 3.10
N VAL A 83 -3.29 -0.10 3.79
CA VAL A 83 -2.76 0.79 4.83
C VAL A 83 -1.27 1.01 4.60
N PRO A 84 -0.85 2.23 4.20
CA PRO A 84 0.56 2.62 4.17
C PRO A 84 1.20 2.49 5.56
N LEU A 85 2.33 1.79 5.64
CA LEU A 85 3.03 1.49 6.90
C LEU A 85 4.32 2.30 7.07
N ALA A 86 5.17 2.36 6.04
CA ALA A 86 6.45 3.04 6.14
C ALA A 86 6.96 3.51 4.78
N ARG A 87 7.71 4.62 4.79
CA ARG A 87 8.43 5.12 3.62
C ARG A 87 9.94 4.97 3.84
N ARG A 88 10.62 4.29 2.92
CA ARG A 88 12.05 3.94 3.00
C ARG A 88 12.75 4.39 1.72
N GLY A 89 13.12 5.67 1.69
CA GLY A 89 13.63 6.33 0.47
C GLY A 89 12.54 6.35 -0.61
N GLU A 90 12.84 5.75 -1.76
CA GLU A 90 11.91 5.59 -2.88
C GLU A 90 10.97 4.38 -2.74
N THR A 91 11.13 3.55 -1.70
CA THR A 91 10.23 2.41 -1.46
C THR A 91 9.12 2.76 -0.47
N LEU A 92 7.87 2.62 -0.89
CA LEU A 92 6.71 2.60 0.00
C LEU A 92 6.46 1.17 0.50
N VAL A 93 6.20 1.00 1.79
CA VAL A 93 5.78 -0.28 2.40
C VAL A 93 4.29 -0.18 2.75
N VAL A 94 3.47 -1.10 2.23
CA VAL A 94 2.00 -1.05 2.35
C VAL A 94 1.44 -2.39 2.79
N ILE A 95 0.52 -2.35 3.75
CA ILE A 95 -0.22 -3.51 4.24
C ILE A 95 -1.47 -3.67 3.35
N SER A 96 -1.68 -4.85 2.77
CA SER A 96 -2.84 -5.15 1.92
C SER A 96 -3.26 -6.62 2.04
N SER A 97 -4.52 -6.91 1.71
CA SER A 97 -5.03 -8.28 1.55
C SER A 97 -4.93 -8.79 0.11
N CYS A 98 -4.63 -7.91 -0.86
CA CYS A 98 -4.60 -8.23 -2.29
C CYS A 98 -3.30 -7.78 -2.98
N PRO A 99 -2.10 -8.12 -2.46
CA PRO A 99 -0.81 -7.63 -2.97
C PRO A 99 -0.42 -8.07 -4.40
N TRP A 100 -1.28 -8.83 -5.08
CA TRP A 100 -1.16 -9.25 -6.47
C TRP A 100 -1.96 -8.36 -7.44
N ASP A 101 -2.75 -7.39 -6.96
CA ASP A 101 -3.42 -6.42 -7.81
C ASP A 101 -2.42 -5.37 -8.34
N PRO A 102 -2.19 -5.27 -9.67
CA PRO A 102 -1.31 -4.25 -10.24
C PRO A 102 -1.90 -2.83 -10.11
N ILE A 103 -3.23 -2.67 -10.09
CA ILE A 103 -3.88 -1.35 -10.10
C ILE A 103 -3.58 -0.62 -8.79
N THR A 104 -3.72 -1.31 -7.65
CA THR A 104 -3.36 -0.80 -6.32
C THR A 104 -1.91 -0.31 -6.27
N ALA A 105 -0.96 -1.02 -6.90
CA ALA A 105 0.44 -0.61 -6.93
C ALA A 105 0.67 0.67 -7.76
N GLU A 106 0.06 0.80 -8.93
CA GLU A 106 0.15 1.99 -9.77
C GLU A 106 -0.47 3.23 -9.09
N VAL A 107 -1.64 3.06 -8.48
CA VAL A 107 -2.34 4.13 -7.73
C VAL A 107 -1.49 4.62 -6.55
N LEU A 108 -0.90 3.70 -5.77
CA LEU A 108 -0.01 4.04 -4.66
C LEU A 108 1.21 4.87 -5.08
N LEU A 109 1.82 4.56 -6.23
CA LEU A 109 2.94 5.33 -6.78
C LEU A 109 2.48 6.71 -7.29
N GLY A 110 1.24 6.83 -7.75
CA GLY A 110 0.60 8.11 -8.09
C GLY A 110 0.47 9.05 -6.89
N TYR A 111 0.04 8.54 -5.73
CA TYR A 111 -0.09 9.31 -4.50
C TYR A 111 1.26 9.62 -3.83
N PHE A 112 2.10 8.62 -3.57
CA PHE A 112 3.27 8.74 -2.69
C PHE A 112 4.56 9.19 -3.39
N GLN A 113 4.50 10.23 -4.23
CA GLN A 113 5.71 10.72 -4.93
C GLN A 113 6.81 11.22 -3.96
N PRO A 114 8.10 11.18 -4.34
CA PRO A 114 8.70 10.41 -5.44
C PRO A 114 9.06 8.96 -5.01
N CYS A 115 8.11 8.14 -4.55
CA CYS A 115 8.35 6.69 -4.48
C CYS A 115 8.37 6.09 -5.90
N SER A 116 9.29 5.16 -6.13
CA SER A 116 9.44 4.42 -7.40
C SER A 116 9.08 2.94 -7.26
N GLN A 117 8.93 2.44 -6.03
CA GLN A 117 8.64 1.04 -5.72
C GLN A 117 7.61 0.91 -4.59
N VAL A 118 6.73 -0.08 -4.68
CA VAL A 118 5.88 -0.54 -3.57
C VAL A 118 6.37 -1.92 -3.12
N LYS A 119 6.44 -2.14 -1.81
CA LYS A 119 6.63 -3.46 -1.20
C LYS A 119 5.44 -3.77 -0.30
N PHE A 120 4.76 -4.87 -0.60
CA PHE A 120 3.59 -5.27 0.16
C PHE A 120 3.94 -6.10 1.40
N VAL A 121 3.09 -5.93 2.41
CA VAL A 121 2.95 -6.82 3.57
C VAL A 121 1.55 -7.40 3.49
N LEU A 122 1.42 -8.72 3.58
CA LEU A 122 0.13 -9.39 3.49
C LEU A 122 -0.59 -9.33 4.84
N ALA A 123 -1.88 -9.02 4.85
CA ALA A 123 -2.75 -9.18 6.03
C ALA A 123 -4.07 -9.83 5.61
N SER A 124 -4.73 -10.56 6.52
CA SER A 124 -6.04 -11.16 6.20
C SER A 124 -7.09 -10.07 5.95
N PRO A 125 -8.13 -10.30 5.13
CA PRO A 125 -9.21 -9.34 4.93
C PRO A 125 -9.96 -8.95 6.22
N ALA A 126 -9.83 -9.75 7.29
CA ALA A 126 -10.31 -9.41 8.63
C ALA A 126 -9.32 -8.48 9.37
N CYS A 127 -8.04 -8.86 9.46
CA CYS A 127 -6.98 -8.10 10.12
C CYS A 127 -6.81 -6.70 9.48
N LEU A 128 -6.80 -6.62 8.16
CA LEU A 128 -6.71 -5.35 7.42
C LEU A 128 -7.92 -4.44 7.70
N ARG A 129 -9.13 -5.00 7.78
CA ARG A 129 -10.34 -4.22 8.09
C ARG A 129 -10.32 -3.69 9.52
N GLU A 130 -9.78 -4.46 10.46
CA GLU A 130 -9.55 -4.00 11.83
C GLU A 130 -8.47 -2.90 11.88
N LEU A 131 -7.34 -3.09 11.19
CA LEU A 131 -6.30 -2.07 11.04
C LEU A 131 -6.87 -0.76 10.46
N LEU A 132 -7.64 -0.82 9.37
CA LEU A 132 -8.33 0.34 8.78
C LEU A 132 -9.24 1.07 9.78
N ASN A 133 -9.97 0.32 10.62
CA ASN A 133 -10.82 0.90 11.65
C ASN A 133 -10.04 1.53 12.82
N ARG A 134 -8.83 1.04 13.13
CA ARG A 134 -7.95 1.55 14.21
C ARG A 134 -6.99 2.68 13.76
N VAL A 135 -6.65 2.72 12.47
CA VAL A 135 -5.72 3.71 11.86
C VAL A 135 -6.44 5.01 11.50
N LYS A 136 -7.73 4.96 11.15
CA LYS A 136 -8.56 6.17 11.06
C LYS A 136 -8.36 7.03 12.32
N PRO A 137 -8.26 8.37 12.19
CA PRO A 137 -8.38 9.21 13.37
C PRO A 137 -9.73 8.88 14.01
N ALA A 138 -9.71 8.50 15.29
CA ALA A 138 -10.94 8.52 16.06
C ALA A 138 -11.45 9.96 16.01
N GLU A 139 -12.63 10.16 15.42
CA GLU A 139 -13.31 11.45 15.51
C GLU A 139 -13.28 11.84 16.98
N GLN A 140 -12.74 13.02 17.30
CA GLN A 140 -12.80 13.51 18.66
C GLN A 140 -14.29 13.68 18.99
N LYS A 141 -14.82 12.70 19.73
CA LYS A 141 -15.95 12.90 20.62
C LYS A 141 -15.47 13.85 21.70
N ASP A 142 -15.36 15.12 21.32
CA ASP A 142 -15.50 16.27 22.18
C ASP A 142 -16.83 16.08 22.90
N THR A 143 -16.73 15.38 24.02
CA THR A 143 -17.84 15.05 24.89
C THR A 143 -18.09 16.32 25.66
N VAL A 144 -18.78 17.25 24.99
CA VAL A 144 -19.13 18.58 25.51
C VAL A 144 -19.96 18.40 26.77
N SER A 145 -19.25 18.28 27.88
CA SER A 145 -19.81 18.17 29.21
C SER A 145 -20.39 19.53 29.55
N ALA A 146 -21.68 19.68 29.29
CA ALA A 146 -22.40 20.93 29.44
C ALA A 146 -22.29 21.44 30.89
N GLY A 147 -21.59 22.56 31.06
CA GLY A 147 -21.42 23.24 32.34
C GLY A 147 -21.28 24.74 32.12
N TYR A 148 -22.16 25.51 32.74
CA TYR A 148 -22.14 26.99 32.79
C TYR A 148 -22.35 27.73 31.46
N VAL A 149 -23.61 27.74 31.03
CA VAL A 149 -24.17 28.85 30.25
C VAL A 149 -24.04 30.16 31.04
N LEU A 150 -23.40 31.19 30.46
CA LEU A 150 -23.63 32.60 30.82
C LEU A 150 -23.42 33.52 29.60
N LYS A 151 -24.39 34.41 29.39
CA LYS A 151 -24.46 35.48 28.35
C LYS A 151 -25.55 36.49 28.81
N PRO A 152 -25.61 37.75 28.33
CA PRO A 152 -24.68 38.48 27.45
C PRO A 152 -24.39 39.96 27.85
N SER A 153 -23.41 40.60 27.19
CA SER A 153 -23.35 42.07 26.88
C SER A 153 -23.18 43.09 28.06
N PRO A 154 -23.02 44.42 27.83
CA PRO A 154 -22.59 45.15 26.60
C PRO A 154 -21.57 46.32 26.81
N ALA A 155 -20.77 46.64 25.79
CA ALA A 155 -20.16 47.97 25.50
C ALA A 155 -19.66 47.97 24.03
N LYS A 156 -19.82 48.94 23.10
CA LYS A 156 -20.01 50.42 23.11
C LYS A 156 -18.72 51.17 23.45
N ALA A 157 -18.06 51.94 22.56
CA ALA A 157 -18.32 52.33 21.16
C ALA A 157 -16.96 52.35 20.37
N ALA A 158 -16.72 52.92 19.17
CA ALA A 158 -17.47 53.85 18.29
C ALA A 158 -17.03 53.71 16.81
N ILE A 159 -17.49 54.61 15.92
CA ILE A 159 -17.11 54.74 14.49
C ILE A 159 -16.98 56.24 14.15
N PRO A 160 -16.09 56.65 13.22
CA PRO A 160 -16.57 57.32 12.00
C PRO A 160 -15.95 56.70 10.73
N LEU A 161 -16.65 56.40 9.63
CA LEU A 161 -17.60 57.17 8.79
C LEU A 161 -16.94 58.16 7.82
N SER A 162 -16.69 57.67 6.60
CA SER A 162 -16.88 58.36 5.30
C SER A 162 -17.00 57.24 4.24
N SER A 163 -18.16 56.95 3.65
CA SER A 163 -18.76 57.59 2.45
C SER A 163 -17.74 57.85 1.33
N THR A 164 -17.91 57.34 0.10
CA THR A 164 -19.12 57.52 -0.76
C THR A 164 -19.37 56.34 -1.75
N SER A 165 -20.57 56.31 -2.35
CA SER A 165 -21.13 55.36 -3.35
C SER A 165 -20.36 55.23 -4.69
N ILE A 166 -20.41 54.16 -5.51
CA ILE A 166 -21.51 53.23 -5.96
C ILE A 166 -22.50 53.92 -6.93
N PRO A 167 -23.13 53.27 -7.96
CA PRO A 167 -23.06 51.90 -8.53
C PRO A 167 -22.45 51.93 -9.97
N THR A 168 -22.81 51.27 -11.10
CA THR A 168 -23.75 50.24 -11.69
C THR A 168 -23.15 49.92 -13.10
N LEU A 169 -23.27 48.83 -13.89
CA LEU A 169 -23.90 47.48 -14.03
C LEU A 169 -22.93 46.69 -15.00
N ARG A 170 -23.14 45.55 -15.72
CA ARG A 170 -24.16 44.49 -16.00
C ARG A 170 -23.36 43.31 -16.66
N GLY A 171 -23.74 42.03 -16.68
CA GLY A 171 -24.76 41.24 -15.97
C GLY A 171 -25.04 39.89 -16.69
N HIS A 172 -25.38 38.83 -15.93
CA HIS A 172 -25.84 37.48 -16.39
C HIS A 172 -24.84 36.61 -17.20
N ALA A 173 -24.83 35.27 -17.13
CA ALA A 173 -25.45 34.26 -16.23
C ALA A 173 -24.55 32.99 -16.29
N ASP A 174 -24.16 32.36 -15.17
CA ASP A 174 -24.83 31.21 -14.49
C ASP A 174 -24.38 29.81 -15.02
N ALA A 175 -24.56 28.77 -14.21
CA ALA A 175 -24.31 27.33 -14.45
C ALA A 175 -22.86 26.79 -14.61
N THR A 176 -22.39 26.08 -13.57
CA THR A 176 -21.53 24.86 -13.64
C THR A 176 -22.37 23.62 -14.04
N PRO A 177 -21.85 22.38 -14.32
CA PRO A 177 -20.53 21.81 -13.99
C PRO A 177 -19.86 20.85 -15.03
N ILE A 178 -18.69 20.31 -14.62
CA ILE A 178 -18.04 19.00 -14.93
C ILE A 178 -18.62 18.13 -16.07
N VAL A 179 -17.79 17.80 -17.08
CA VAL A 179 -17.82 16.53 -17.84
C VAL A 179 -16.40 16.09 -18.27
N MET A 180 -16.12 14.79 -18.19
CA MET A 180 -14.98 14.07 -18.78
C MET A 180 -15.48 12.66 -19.20
N PRO A 181 -14.83 11.88 -20.09
CA PRO A 181 -14.02 12.19 -21.29
C PRO A 181 -14.82 11.84 -22.58
N PRO A 182 -14.17 11.67 -23.74
CA PRO A 182 -14.68 10.83 -24.83
C PRO A 182 -13.70 9.70 -25.24
N GLY A 183 -14.24 8.53 -25.58
CA GLY A 183 -13.48 7.40 -26.12
C GLY A 183 -14.09 6.82 -27.40
N THR A 184 -13.23 6.24 -28.24
CA THR A 184 -13.54 5.37 -29.41
C THR A 184 -14.37 5.94 -30.58
N LYS A 185 -13.72 6.10 -31.75
CA LYS A 185 -13.97 5.23 -32.93
C LYS A 185 -12.87 5.35 -33.99
N SER A 186 -12.95 4.51 -35.03
CA SER A 186 -11.81 4.00 -35.83
C SER A 186 -11.77 4.50 -37.29
N ALA A 187 -10.71 4.03 -38.00
CA ALA A 187 -10.33 4.25 -39.41
C ALA A 187 -9.41 5.50 -39.61
N ASP A 188 -8.34 5.43 -40.40
CA ASP A 188 -8.14 4.61 -41.61
C ASP A 188 -6.76 3.91 -41.72
N LEU A 189 -6.58 3.06 -42.74
CA LEU A 189 -5.36 2.29 -43.02
C LEU A 189 -4.59 2.87 -44.23
N PRO A 190 -3.24 2.80 -44.23
CA PRO A 190 -2.59 2.47 -45.51
C PRO A 190 -1.37 1.53 -45.42
N LYS A 191 -1.42 0.49 -46.27
CA LYS A 191 -0.31 -0.28 -46.89
C LYS A 191 0.94 -0.63 -46.07
N ALA A 192 1.15 -1.94 -45.92
CA ALA A 192 2.44 -2.54 -45.57
C ALA A 192 3.55 -2.21 -46.59
N THR A 193 4.79 -2.18 -46.10
CA THR A 193 6.03 -2.27 -46.90
C THR A 193 6.83 -3.51 -46.47
N ALA A 194 7.69 -4.01 -47.36
CA ALA A 194 8.30 -5.34 -47.24
C ALA A 194 9.41 -5.41 -46.16
N PRO A 195 9.68 -6.61 -45.58
CA PRO A 195 10.71 -6.78 -44.56
C PRO A 195 12.12 -6.57 -45.13
N LEU A 196 12.97 -5.90 -44.36
CA LEU A 196 14.41 -5.77 -44.62
C LEU A 196 15.21 -6.73 -43.73
N ALA A 197 16.43 -7.04 -44.18
CA ALA A 197 17.27 -8.11 -43.65
C ALA A 197 17.74 -7.91 -42.18
N PRO A 198 18.07 -8.98 -41.44
CA PRO A 198 18.57 -8.88 -40.07
C PRO A 198 19.92 -8.17 -40.01
N GLY A 199 19.94 -6.95 -39.47
CA GLY A 199 21.15 -6.24 -39.13
C GLY A 199 21.76 -6.75 -37.82
N ASN A 200 23.08 -6.90 -37.77
CA ASN A 200 23.80 -7.37 -36.58
C ASN A 200 23.61 -6.40 -35.40
N ALA A 201 22.89 -6.84 -34.36
CA ALA A 201 22.99 -6.23 -33.05
C ALA A 201 24.34 -6.62 -32.40
N PRO A 202 25.12 -5.68 -31.84
CA PRO A 202 26.38 -6.01 -31.20
C PRO A 202 26.14 -6.83 -29.93
N GLN A 203 26.85 -7.94 -29.78
CA GLN A 203 26.85 -8.71 -28.54
C GLN A 203 27.44 -7.86 -27.41
N LYS A 204 26.59 -7.30 -26.54
CA LYS A 204 27.02 -7.02 -25.17
C LYS A 204 27.26 -8.37 -24.51
N ALA A 205 28.50 -8.61 -24.09
CA ALA A 205 28.84 -9.81 -23.34
C ALA A 205 28.09 -9.84 -22.00
N ASN A 206 27.87 -11.05 -21.48
CA ASN A 206 27.39 -11.24 -20.11
C ASN A 206 28.49 -10.82 -19.13
N GLU A 207 28.44 -9.58 -18.63
CA GLU A 207 29.06 -9.28 -17.34
C GLU A 207 28.26 -10.01 -16.24
N PRO A 208 28.92 -10.74 -15.32
CA PRO A 208 28.22 -11.40 -14.22
C PRO A 208 27.64 -10.34 -13.28
N LEU A 209 26.36 -10.49 -12.88
CA LEU A 209 25.66 -9.52 -12.00
C LEU A 209 26.29 -9.37 -10.59
N LEU A 210 27.25 -10.21 -10.23
CA LEU A 210 28.00 -10.16 -8.98
C LEU A 210 29.48 -10.42 -9.29
N THR A 211 30.36 -9.56 -8.81
CA THR A 211 31.80 -9.78 -8.89
C THR A 211 32.27 -10.72 -7.77
N PRO A 212 33.43 -11.40 -7.91
CA PRO A 212 34.05 -12.13 -6.80
C PRO A 212 34.27 -11.25 -5.56
N GLU A 213 34.53 -9.96 -5.76
CA GLU A 213 34.67 -8.93 -4.72
C GLU A 213 33.35 -8.70 -3.97
N ASP A 214 32.20 -8.68 -4.66
CA ASP A 214 30.87 -8.55 -4.03
C ASP A 214 30.53 -9.77 -3.18
N VAL A 215 30.80 -10.98 -3.69
CA VAL A 215 30.63 -12.24 -2.94
C VAL A 215 31.54 -12.24 -1.70
N THR A 216 32.78 -11.79 -1.84
CA THR A 216 33.74 -11.68 -0.72
C THR A 216 33.29 -10.65 0.31
N ARG A 217 32.75 -9.50 -0.11
CA ARG A 217 32.15 -8.49 0.79
C ARG A 217 30.96 -9.06 1.55
N LEU A 218 30.05 -9.77 0.86
CA LEU A 218 28.87 -10.38 1.47
C LEU A 218 29.25 -11.43 2.52
N MET A 219 30.22 -12.29 2.22
CA MET A 219 30.74 -13.28 3.17
C MET A 219 31.38 -12.65 4.41
N ASN A 220 32.12 -11.55 4.25
CA ASN A 220 32.72 -10.83 5.38
C ASN A 220 31.66 -10.14 6.27
N VAL A 221 30.61 -9.56 5.67
CA VAL A 221 29.47 -9.00 6.43
C VAL A 221 28.73 -10.10 7.20
N LEU A 222 28.45 -11.24 6.56
CA LEU A 222 27.80 -12.39 7.18
C LEU A 222 28.61 -12.96 8.36
N ALA A 223 29.93 -13.11 8.19
CA ALA A 223 30.84 -13.56 9.24
C ALA A 223 30.86 -12.59 10.44
N GLY A 224 30.87 -11.28 10.19
CA GLY A 224 30.78 -10.25 11.23
C GLY A 224 29.48 -10.33 12.03
N GLU A 225 28.34 -10.51 11.35
CA GLU A 225 27.03 -10.58 11.99
C GLU A 225 26.84 -11.87 12.79
N ILE A 226 27.33 -13.01 12.28
CA ILE A 226 27.39 -14.27 13.04
C ILE A 226 28.23 -14.09 14.32
N HIS A 227 29.38 -13.41 14.23
CA HIS A 227 30.22 -13.15 15.40
C HIS A 227 29.54 -12.22 16.40
N ARG A 228 28.82 -11.19 15.94
CA ARG A 228 28.00 -10.28 16.77
C ARG A 228 26.92 -11.03 17.53
N LEU A 229 26.18 -11.91 16.85
CA LEU A 229 25.13 -12.74 17.46
C LEU A 229 25.69 -13.75 18.47
N LEU A 230 26.85 -14.36 18.20
CA LEU A 230 27.53 -15.23 19.16
C LEU A 230 28.00 -14.48 20.42
N GLN A 231 28.55 -13.27 20.27
CA GLN A 231 28.91 -12.41 21.41
C GLN A 231 27.68 -12.00 22.23
N GLN A 232 26.58 -11.59 21.57
CA GLN A 232 25.32 -11.27 22.26
C GLN A 232 24.71 -12.48 22.99
N LYS A 233 24.81 -13.69 22.41
CA LYS A 233 24.38 -14.92 23.09
C LYS A 233 25.24 -15.23 24.32
N SER A 234 26.56 -15.04 24.22
CA SER A 234 27.50 -15.22 25.34
C SER A 234 27.21 -14.25 26.49
N GLN A 235 27.02 -12.96 26.19
CA GLN A 235 26.69 -11.92 27.18
C GLN A 235 25.31 -12.07 27.83
N ARG A 236 24.41 -12.89 27.26
CA ARG A 236 23.10 -13.25 27.85
C ARG A 236 23.12 -14.57 28.65
N SER A 237 24.30 -15.17 28.84
CA SER A 237 24.49 -16.46 29.52
C SER A 237 25.37 -16.35 30.79
N LEU A 238 25.45 -15.13 31.34
CA LEU A 238 26.14 -14.74 32.58
C LEU A 238 25.17 -13.96 33.48
#